data_AF-A0A673KC34-F1
#
_entry.id   AF-A0A673KC34-F1
#
_cell.length_a   1.000
_cell.length_b   1.000
_cell.length_c   1.000
_cell.angle_alpha   90.00
_cell.angle_beta   90.00
_cell.angle_gamma   90.00
#
_symmetry.space_group_name_H-M   'P 1'
#
loop_
_entity.id
_entity.type
_entity.pdbx_description
1 polymer ?
#
loop_
_entity_poly.entity_id
_entity_poly.type
_entity_poly.pdbx_seq_one_letter_code
_entity_poly.pdbx_strand_id
1 'polypeptide(L)' 'MKDSDGNWRLPPPPYPCLETSESKMNLDDFICMDARVGYGEVYNLSDFVQHFGVK' A
#
# COMPACT_ATOMS: atom_id res chain seq x y z
N MET A 1 0.60 -9.21 8.20
CA MET A 1 -0.29 -9.09 9.39
C MET A 1 -0.28 -10.31 10.30
N LYS A 2 0.35 -11.43 9.93
CA LYS A 2 0.68 -12.48 10.88
C LYS A 2 2.04 -12.21 11.54
N ASP A 3 2.24 -12.67 12.75
CA ASP A 3 3.55 -12.68 13.41
C ASP A 3 4.35 -13.94 13.04
N SER A 4 5.53 -14.10 13.64
CA SER A 4 6.41 -15.26 13.44
C SER A 4 5.77 -16.58 13.88
N ASP A 5 4.83 -16.52 14.83
CA ASP A 5 4.12 -17.68 15.37
C ASP A 5 2.85 -17.99 14.55
N GLY A 6 2.57 -17.21 13.50
CA GLY A 6 1.42 -17.39 12.62
C GLY A 6 0.11 -16.80 13.17
N ASN A 7 0.14 -16.15 14.33
CA ASN A 7 -1.03 -15.49 14.90
C ASN A 7 -1.29 -14.17 14.18
N TRP A 8 -2.57 -13.81 14.07
CA TRP A 8 -2.96 -12.53 13.50
C TRP A 8 -2.66 -11.39 14.48
N ARG A 9 -1.88 -10.40 14.04
CA ARG A 9 -1.59 -9.18 14.81
C ARG A 9 -2.86 -8.35 15.04
N LEU A 10 -3.77 -8.37 14.06
CA LEU A 10 -5.13 -7.81 14.12
C LEU A 10 -6.06 -8.75 13.35
N PRO A 11 -7.35 -8.85 13.74
CA PRO A 11 -8.29 -9.69 13.03
C PRO A 11 -8.39 -9.26 11.56
N PRO A 12 -8.27 -10.20 10.59
CA PRO A 12 -8.40 -9.86 9.19
C PRO A 12 -9.86 -9.47 8.89
N PRO A 13 -10.09 -8.69 7.82
CA PRO A 13 -11.44 -8.44 7.33
C PRO A 13 -12.19 -9.77 7.04
N PRO A 14 -13.54 -9.80 7.18
CA PRO A 14 -14.33 -11.03 7.03
C PRO A 14 -14.53 -11.48 5.58
N TYR A 15 -14.05 -10.71 4.61
CA TYR A 15 -14.12 -11.03 3.19
C TYR A 15 -12.79 -11.67 2.71
N PRO A 16 -12.80 -12.41 1.57
CA PRO A 16 -11.59 -13.00 1.00
C PRO A 16 -10.51 -11.96 0.67
N CYS A 17 -9.24 -12.38 0.59
CA CYS A 17 -8.16 -11.47 0.23
C CYS A 17 -8.41 -10.80 -1.12
N LEU A 18 -8.07 -9.51 -1.22
CA LEU A 18 -8.08 -8.82 -2.49
C LEU A 18 -6.93 -9.34 -3.34
N GLU A 19 -7.25 -9.91 -4.50
CA GLU A 19 -6.28 -10.42 -5.46
C GLU A 19 -6.72 -10.07 -6.88
N THR A 20 -5.75 -9.97 -7.79
CA THR A 20 -5.98 -9.81 -9.23
C THR A 20 -5.48 -11.06 -9.96
N SER A 21 -5.70 -11.12 -11.27
CA SER A 21 -5.12 -12.17 -12.12
C SER A 21 -3.59 -12.15 -12.13
N GLU A 22 -2.96 -11.00 -11.83
CA GLU A 22 -1.52 -10.80 -11.94
C GLU A 22 -0.79 -10.97 -10.61
N SER A 23 -1.42 -10.61 -9.49
CA SER A 23 -0.80 -10.73 -8.17
C SER A 23 -1.81 -10.98 -7.05
N LYS A 24 -1.36 -11.74 -6.05
CA LYS A 24 -2.07 -12.00 -4.80
C LYS A 24 -1.53 -11.18 -3.62
N MET A 25 -0.34 -10.60 -3.78
CA MET A 25 0.36 -9.86 -2.73
C MET A 25 1.40 -8.92 -3.37
N ASN A 26 1.00 -7.68 -3.62
CA ASN A 26 1.86 -6.60 -4.11
C ASN A 26 1.86 -5.38 -3.16
N LEU A 27 1.45 -5.58 -1.90
CA LEU A 27 1.32 -4.49 -0.94
C LEU A 27 2.63 -3.70 -0.76
N ASP A 28 3.77 -4.39 -0.81
CA ASP A 28 5.09 -3.78 -0.65
C ASP A 28 5.39 -2.77 -1.77
N ASP A 29 4.88 -2.99 -2.99
CA ASP A 29 5.07 -2.08 -4.12
C ASP A 29 4.33 -0.75 -3.91
N PHE A 30 3.20 -0.77 -3.21
CA PHE A 30 2.42 0.43 -2.88
C PHE A 30 2.88 1.13 -1.60
N ILE A 31 3.55 0.41 -0.69
CA ILE A 31 4.19 1.00 0.50
C ILE A 31 5.52 1.67 0.12
N CYS A 32 6.20 1.15 -0.90
CA CYS A 32 7.45 1.68 -1.40
C CYS A 32 7.31 3.14 -1.86
N MET A 33 8.25 4.00 -1.46
CA MET A 33 8.31 5.41 -1.87
C MET A 33 9.34 5.65 -2.99
N ASP A 34 9.79 4.58 -3.66
CA ASP A 34 10.59 4.69 -4.88
C ASP A 34 9.65 4.91 -6.06
N ALA A 35 9.72 6.07 -6.71
CA ALA A 35 8.86 6.43 -7.84
C ALA A 35 8.97 5.50 -9.07
N ARG A 36 9.92 4.56 -9.06
CA ARG A 36 10.10 3.55 -10.12
C ARG A 36 9.35 2.25 -9.85
N VAL A 37 8.77 2.08 -8.66
CA VAL A 37 8.12 0.85 -8.21
C VAL A 37 6.62 1.07 -8.08
N GLY A 38 5.82 0.08 -8.49
CA GLY A 38 4.37 0.09 -8.33
C GLY A 38 3.66 0.98 -9.35
N TYR A 39 2.59 1.63 -8.90
CA TYR A 39 1.70 2.45 -9.72
C TYR A 39 1.47 3.81 -9.08
N GLY A 40 1.18 4.82 -9.92
CA GLY A 40 0.92 6.19 -9.47
C GLY A 40 2.18 7.02 -9.34
N GLU A 41 2.05 8.17 -8.69
CA GLU A 41 3.13 9.15 -8.51
C GLU A 41 3.48 9.26 -7.02
N VAL A 42 4.78 9.24 -6.71
CA VAL A 42 5.27 9.44 -5.34
C VAL A 42 5.58 10.91 -5.13
N TYR A 43 4.93 11.52 -4.15
CA TYR A 43 5.15 12.90 -3.76
C TYR A 43 5.84 12.97 -2.40
N ASN A 44 6.79 13.90 -2.24
CA ASN A 44 7.13 14.38 -0.91
C ASN A 44 6.01 15.26 -0.37
N LEU A 45 6.05 15.57 0.93
CA LEU A 45 4.98 16.33 1.58
C LEU A 45 4.75 17.72 0.95
N SER A 46 5.81 18.42 0.57
CA SER A 46 5.70 19.76 -0.03
C SER A 46 5.00 19.69 -1.38
N ASP A 47 5.43 18.76 -2.24
CA ASP A 47 4.88 18.61 -3.58
C ASP A 47 3.42 18.14 -3.52
N PHE A 48 3.09 17.24 -2.57
CA PHE A 48 1.71 16.78 -2.37
C PHE A 48 0.78 17.93 -1.96
N VAL A 49 1.20 18.76 -1.00
CA VAL A 49 0.41 19.93 -0.57
C VAL A 49 0.33 20.98 -1.68
N GLN A 50 1.41 21.19 -2.45
CA GLN A 50 1.36 22.12 -3.58
C GLN A 50 0.40 21.63 -4.66
N HIS A 51 0.33 20.32 -4.90
CA HIS A 51 -0.50 19.74 -5.94
C HIS A 51 -1.99 19.69 -5.56
N PHE A 52 -2.31 19.31 -4.32
CA PHE A 52 -3.69 19.08 -3.87
C PHE A 52 -4.22 20.09 -2.84
N GLY A 53 -3.36 20.96 -2.30
CA GLY A 53 -3.76 22.00 -1.37
C GLY A 53 -4.61 23.07 -2.06
N VAL A 54 -5.71 23.44 -1.42
CA VAL A 54 -6.51 24.59 -1.84
C VAL A 54 -5.69 25.86 -1.55
N LYS A 55 -5.62 26.76 -2.54
CA LYS A 55 -5.01 28.08 -2.39
C LYS A 55 -5.77 28.98 -1.43
#